data_AF-Q8ZT80-F1
#
_entry.id   AF-Q8ZT80-F1
#
_cell.length_a   1.000
_cell.length_b   1.000
_cell.length_c   1.000
_cell.angle_alpha   90.00
_cell.angle_beta   90.00
_cell.angle_gamma   90.00
#
_symmetry.space_group_name_H-M   'P 1'
#
loop_
_entity.id
_entity.type
_entity.pdbx_description
1 polymer ?
#
loop_
_entity_poly.entity_id
_entity_poly.type
_entity_poly.pdbx_seq_one_letter_code
_entity_poly.pdbx_strand_id
1 'polypeptide(L)'
;MDIKKLVASVASVLTNADIHTIYSMVIIAKEEMRIKTDIPITTVEEAVRQLVEEGYLVEYEETSLDLSKKEKKYIATEKIRQLAEQLPPKILQLTKMKYITPSFYYLLNYTQRK
;
A
#
# COMPACT_ATOMS: atom_id res chain seq x y z
N MET A 1 10.06 8.69 -9.01
CA MET A 1 10.20 8.15 -7.64
C MET A 1 10.50 6.68 -7.75
N ASP A 2 11.42 6.18 -6.93
CA ASP A 2 11.73 4.75 -6.84
C ASP A 2 10.53 3.96 -6.26
N ILE A 3 10.29 2.73 -6.73
CA ILE A 3 9.12 1.93 -6.30
C ILE A 3 9.13 1.64 -4.81
N LYS A 4 10.30 1.39 -4.21
CA LYS A 4 10.43 1.11 -2.79
C LYS A 4 10.08 2.33 -1.94
N LYS A 5 10.49 3.52 -2.40
CA LYS A 5 10.07 4.78 -1.77
C LYS A 5 8.57 5.03 -1.90
N LEU A 6 7.99 4.72 -3.07
CA LEU A 6 6.55 4.84 -3.27
C LEU A 6 5.77 3.93 -2.31
N VAL A 7 6.17 2.66 -2.23
CA VAL A 7 5.56 1.67 -1.33
C VAL A 7 5.72 2.07 0.13
N ALA A 8 6.90 2.54 0.54
CA ALA A 8 7.12 3.02 1.91
C ALA A 8 6.28 4.24 2.25
N SER A 9 6.14 5.19 1.31
CA SER A 9 5.29 6.37 1.48
C SER A 9 3.84 5.97 1.67
N VAL A 10 3.34 5.04 0.84
CA VAL A 10 1.97 4.50 0.94
C VAL A 10 1.77 3.77 2.27
N ALA A 11 2.68 2.86 2.63
CA ALA A 11 2.58 2.08 3.85
C ALA A 11 2.62 2.96 5.10
N SER A 12 3.38 4.06 5.08
CA SER A 12 3.44 5.02 6.19
C SER A 12 2.08 5.66 6.53
N VAL A 13 1.18 5.77 5.54
CA VAL A 13 -0.15 6.38 5.72
C VAL A 13 -1.21 5.33 6.04
N LEU A 14 -1.06 4.11 5.51
CA LEU A 14 -2.03 3.03 5.74
C LEU A 14 -1.96 2.43 7.14
N THR A 15 -0.82 2.56 7.82
CA THR A 15 -0.47 2.04 9.17
C THR A 15 -0.57 0.52 9.35
N ASN A 16 -1.63 -0.12 8.85
CA ASN A 16 -1.84 -1.56 8.82
C ASN A 16 -2.65 -1.95 7.57
N ALA A 17 -2.07 -2.77 6.70
CA ALA A 17 -2.71 -3.18 5.46
C ALA A 17 -2.20 -4.53 4.92
N ASP A 18 -3.06 -5.25 4.18
CA ASP A 18 -2.62 -6.37 3.32
C ASP A 18 -1.97 -5.89 2.02
N ILE A 19 -1.35 -6.83 1.31
CA ILE A 19 -0.64 -6.55 0.06
C ILE A 19 -1.54 -5.94 -1.02
N HIS A 20 -2.81 -6.34 -1.10
CA HIS A 20 -3.73 -5.83 -2.12
C HIS A 20 -4.11 -4.38 -1.84
N THR A 21 -4.33 -4.03 -0.58
CA THR A 21 -4.59 -2.66 -0.14
C THR A 21 -3.39 -1.75 -0.38
N ILE A 22 -2.18 -2.23 -0.09
CA ILE A 22 -0.94 -1.52 -0.41
C ILE A 22 -0.82 -1.33 -1.94
N TYR A 23 -1.01 -2.39 -2.72
CA TYR A 23 -0.96 -2.34 -4.18
C TYR A 23 -1.96 -1.33 -4.76
N SER A 24 -3.22 -1.39 -4.33
CA SER A 24 -4.26 -0.46 -4.78
C SER A 24 -3.88 0.99 -4.50
N MET A 25 -3.34 1.29 -3.31
CA MET A 25 -2.85 2.63 -3.00
C MET A 25 -1.63 3.04 -3.83
N VAL A 26 -0.72 2.11 -4.10
CA VAL A 26 0.43 2.36 -4.98
C VAL A 26 -0.02 2.74 -6.39
N ILE A 27 -1.03 2.06 -6.94
CA ILE A 27 -1.57 2.41 -8.26
C ILE A 27 -2.29 3.75 -8.24
N ILE A 28 -3.12 4.01 -7.23
CA ILE A 28 -3.78 5.32 -7.08
C ILE A 28 -2.71 6.43 -7.00
N ALA A 29 -1.66 6.23 -6.19
CA ALA A 29 -0.58 7.17 -6.04
C ALA A 29 0.21 7.40 -7.33
N LYS A 30 0.52 6.33 -8.06
CA LYS A 30 1.15 6.37 -9.38
C LYS A 30 0.36 7.28 -10.32
N GLU A 31 -0.96 7.09 -10.40
CA GLU A 31 -1.83 7.83 -11.31
C GLU A 31 -1.95 9.31 -10.92
N GLU A 32 -2.12 9.60 -9.63
CA GLU A 32 -2.14 10.98 -9.12
C GLU A 32 -0.81 11.71 -9.34
N MET A 33 0.31 11.00 -9.24
CA MET A 33 1.65 11.53 -9.48
C MET A 33 2.06 11.48 -10.96
N ARG A 34 1.18 11.00 -11.86
CA ARG A 34 1.41 10.83 -13.30
C ARG A 34 2.69 10.02 -13.63
N ILE A 35 2.99 9.03 -12.80
CA ILE A 35 4.12 8.12 -13.02
C ILE A 35 3.77 7.17 -14.16
N LYS A 36 4.56 7.18 -15.24
CA LYS A 36 4.26 6.40 -16.46
C LYS A 36 4.67 4.92 -16.39
N THR A 37 5.38 4.53 -15.34
CA THR A 37 5.88 3.16 -15.18
C THR A 37 4.73 2.18 -14.91
N ASP A 38 4.71 1.05 -15.60
CA ASP A 38 3.80 -0.02 -15.24
C ASP A 38 4.30 -0.72 -13.97
N ILE A 39 3.40 -0.92 -13.01
CA ILE A 39 3.73 -1.44 -11.69
C ILE A 39 2.90 -2.70 -11.48
N PRO A 40 3.43 -3.89 -11.83
CA PRO A 40 2.74 -5.13 -11.53
C PRO A 40 2.76 -5.39 -10.02
N ILE A 41 1.79 -6.19 -9.55
CA ILE A 41 1.67 -6.53 -8.13
C ILE A 41 2.93 -7.20 -7.58
N THR A 42 3.61 -8.00 -8.39
CA THR A 42 4.86 -8.70 -8.03
C THR A 42 5.99 -7.73 -7.68
N THR A 43 6.06 -6.56 -8.33
CA THR A 43 7.05 -5.53 -7.99
C THR A 43 6.73 -4.88 -6.64
N VAL A 44 5.45 -4.74 -6.30
CA VAL A 44 5.03 -4.23 -4.98
C VAL A 44 5.31 -5.27 -3.90
N GLU A 45 5.04 -6.54 -4.15
CA GLU A 45 5.38 -7.65 -3.24
C GLU A 45 6.88 -7.69 -2.93
N GLU A 46 7.73 -7.58 -3.95
CA GLU A 46 9.17 -7.54 -3.79
C GLU A 46 9.62 -6.33 -2.95
N ALA A 47 9.07 -5.15 -3.24
CA ALA A 47 9.38 -3.94 -2.47
C ALA A 47 8.93 -4.06 -1.01
N VAL A 48 7.76 -4.65 -0.74
CA VAL A 48 7.27 -4.92 0.63
C VAL A 48 8.22 -5.91 1.32
N ARG A 49 8.64 -6.99 0.66
CA ARG A 49 9.60 -7.95 1.24
C ARG A 49 10.90 -7.26 1.65
N GLN A 50 11.48 -6.44 0.79
CA GLN A 50 12.71 -5.69 1.10
C GLN A 50 12.51 -4.73 2.29
N LEU A 51 11.35 -4.07 2.35
CA LEU A 51 11.02 -3.18 3.48
C LEU A 51 10.83 -3.96 4.79
N VAL A 52 10.35 -5.20 4.75
CA VAL A 52 10.29 -6.09 5.92
C VAL A 52 11.69 -6.52 6.34
N GLU A 53 12.53 -6.99 5.41
CA GLU A 53 13.91 -7.42 5.67
C GLU A 53 14.75 -6.30 6.29
N GLU A 54 14.54 -5.06 5.86
CA GLU A 54 15.23 -3.89 6.38
C GLU A 54 14.61 -3.29 7.65
N GLY A 55 13.53 -3.90 8.16
CA GLY A 55 12.86 -3.49 9.40
C GLY A 55 12.07 -2.19 9.29
N TYR A 56 11.69 -1.77 8.07
CA TYR A 56 10.76 -0.66 7.86
C TYR A 56 9.30 -1.09 8.04
N LEU A 57 8.99 -2.35 7.72
CA LEU A 57 7.69 -2.99 7.91
C LEU A 57 7.81 -4.21 8.82
N VAL A 58 6.72 -4.55 9.50
CA VAL A 58 6.56 -5.81 10.23
C VAL A 58 5.45 -6.62 9.57
N GLU A 59 5.75 -7.84 9.14
CA GLU A 59 4.75 -8.81 8.64
C GLU A 59 4.13 -9.56 9.82
N TYR A 60 2.80 -9.73 9.80
CA TYR A 60 2.09 -10.60 10.73
C TYR A 60 0.90 -11.28 10.04
N GLU A 61 0.43 -12.39 10.59
CA GLU A 61 -0.77 -13.10 10.10
C GLU A 61 -1.98 -12.71 10.93
N GLU A 62 -3.02 -12.21 10.26
CA GLU A 62 -4.35 -12.02 10.84
C GLU A 62 -5.21 -13.22 10.46
N THR A 63 -5.83 -13.86 11.44
CA THR A 63 -6.71 -15.00 11.20
C THR A 63 -8.16 -14.54 11.25
N SER A 64 -8.99 -15.01 10.32
CA SER A 64 -10.43 -14.76 10.34
C SER A 64 -11.08 -15.30 11.62
N LEU A 65 -12.22 -14.72 12.00
CA LEU A 65 -12.94 -15.09 13.23
C LEU A 65 -13.35 -16.56 13.27
N ASP A 66 -13.61 -17.15 12.11
CA ASP A 66 -13.93 -18.57 11.92
C ASP A 66 -12.68 -19.47 11.74
N LEU A 67 -11.48 -18.91 11.89
CA LEU A 67 -10.17 -19.58 11.74
C LEU A 67 -9.90 -20.19 10.36
N SER A 68 -10.78 -19.95 9.38
CA SER A 68 -10.72 -20.58 8.05
C SER A 68 -9.72 -19.91 7.11
N LYS A 69 -9.40 -18.63 7.36
CA LYS A 69 -8.52 -17.82 6.51
C LYS A 69 -7.42 -17.18 7.33
N LYS A 70 -6.23 -17.16 6.75
CA LYS A 70 -5.07 -16.41 7.24
C LYS A 70 -4.70 -15.37 6.19
N GLU A 71 -4.64 -14.12 6.59
CA GLU A 71 -4.23 -13.02 5.74
C GLU A 71 -2.93 -12.41 6.27
N LYS A 72 -1.97 -12.22 5.37
CA LYS A 72 -0.75 -11.47 5.69
C LYS A 72 -1.06 -9.98 5.73
N LYS A 73 -0.69 -9.33 6.82
CA LYS A 73 -0.82 -7.89 7.04
C LYS A 73 0.56 -7.32 7.36
N TYR A 74 0.74 -6.04 7.02
CA TYR A 74 1.99 -5.33 7.18
C TYR A 74 1.76 -4.05 7.99
N ILE A 75 2.55 -3.86 9.03
CA ILE A 75 2.52 -2.67 9.90
C ILE A 75 3.75 -1.82 9.63
N ALA A 76 3.52 -0.52 9.45
CA ALA A 76 4.60 0.46 9.32
C ALA A 76 5.28 0.73 10.65
N THR A 77 6.61 0.64 10.68
CA THR A 77 7.41 1.03 11.85
C THR A 77 7.71 2.52 11.83
N GLU A 78 8.13 3.09 12.96
CA GLU A 78 8.62 4.48 13.04
C GLU A 78 9.79 4.76 12.07
N LYS A 79 10.60 3.73 11.76
CA LYS A 79 11.75 3.83 10.84
C LYS A 79 11.31 4.19 9.42
N ILE A 80 10.07 3.87 9.02
CA ILE A 80 9.57 4.11 7.65
C ILE A 80 9.60 5.60 7.27
N ARG A 81 9.54 6.50 8.27
CA ARG A 81 9.62 7.95 8.06
C ARG A 81 10.95 8.41 7.44
N GLN A 82 12.00 7.59 7.53
CA GLN A 82 13.30 7.87 6.90
C GLN A 82 13.26 7.69 5.38
N LEU A 83 12.34 6.85 4.88
CA LEU A 83 12.22 6.50 3.46
C LEU A 83 10.99 7.12 2.80
N ALA A 84 9.93 7.35 3.57
CA ALA A 84 8.67 7.90 3.09
C ALA A 84 8.81 9.35 2.61
N GLU A 85 8.29 9.61 1.42
CA GLU A 85 8.14 10.95 0.84
C GLU A 85 6.68 11.43 0.99
N GLN A 86 6.48 12.74 0.90
CA GLN A 86 5.14 13.32 1.06
C GLN A 86 4.25 12.95 -0.13
N LEU A 87 3.16 12.24 0.17
CA LEU A 87 2.15 11.89 -0.83
C LEU A 87 1.19 13.06 -1.11
N PRO A 88 0.65 13.14 -2.35
CA PRO A 88 -0.41 14.08 -2.69
C PRO A 88 -1.58 14.09 -1.69
N PRO A 89 -2.16 15.27 -1.36
CA PRO A 89 -3.23 15.39 -0.37
C PRO A 89 -4.45 14.50 -0.63
N LYS A 90 -4.76 14.25 -1.90
CA LYS A 90 -5.89 13.39 -2.29
C LYS A 90 -5.72 11.95 -1.80
N ILE A 91 -4.49 11.44 -1.79
CA ILE A 91 -4.17 10.10 -1.31
C ILE A 91 -4.33 10.04 0.22
N LEU A 92 -3.92 11.10 0.91
CA LEU A 92 -4.12 11.25 2.36
C LEU A 92 -5.60 11.37 2.76
N GLN A 93 -6.47 11.81 1.84
CA GLN A 93 -7.92 11.85 2.09
C GLN A 93 -8.55 10.47 1.98
N LEU A 94 -8.06 9.62 1.06
CA LEU A 94 -8.58 8.26 0.90
C LEU A 94 -8.38 7.42 2.15
N THR A 95 -7.25 7.54 2.83
CA THR A 95 -6.99 6.82 4.09
C THR A 95 -7.84 7.32 5.26
N LYS A 96 -8.46 8.50 5.14
CA LYS A 96 -9.37 9.06 6.15
C LYS A 96 -10.84 8.70 5.90
N MET A 97 -11.17 8.06 4.78
CA MET A 97 -12.54 7.69 4.46
C MET A 97 -12.99 6.50 5.32
N LYS A 98 -14.13 6.63 6.01
CA LYS A 98 -14.65 5.58 6.91
C LYS A 98 -15.19 4.34 6.19
N TYR A 99 -15.76 4.52 5.00
CA TYR A 99 -16.55 3.47 4.33
C TYR A 99 -15.99 3.04 2.97
N ILE A 100 -14.91 3.67 2.52
CA ILE A 100 -14.30 3.40 1.22
C ILE A 100 -12.88 2.95 1.49
N THR A 101 -12.61 1.67 1.31
CA THR A 101 -11.24 1.16 1.36
C THR A 101 -10.49 1.56 0.09
N PRO A 102 -9.16 1.72 0.16
CA PRO A 102 -8.35 1.94 -1.02
C PRO A 102 -8.56 0.92 -2.13
N SER A 103 -8.69 -0.36 -1.77
CA SER A 103 -8.95 -1.45 -2.71
C SER A 103 -10.29 -1.26 -3.40
N PHE A 104 -11.33 -0.86 -2.67
CA PHE A 104 -12.64 -0.57 -3.25
C PHE A 104 -12.61 0.67 -4.17
N TYR A 105 -11.93 1.75 -3.76
CA TYR A 105 -11.75 2.93 -4.60
C TYR A 105 -10.99 2.59 -5.90
N TYR A 106 -9.95 1.77 -5.81
CA TYR A 106 -9.19 1.28 -6.95
C TYR A 106 -10.08 0.50 -7.92
N LEU A 107 -10.88 -0.44 -7.40
CA LEU A 107 -11.83 -1.21 -8.21
C LEU A 107 -12.78 -0.28 -8.98
N LEU A 108 -13.39 0.69 -8.31
CA LEU A 108 -14.36 1.60 -8.95
C LEU A 108 -13.76 2.48 -10.05
N ASN A 109 -12.53 2.97 -9.88
CA ASN A 109 -12.00 4.06 -10.71
C ASN A 109 -10.96 3.61 -11.74
N TYR A 110 -10.33 2.45 -11.53
CA TYR A 110 -9.14 2.05 -12.30
C TYR A 110 -9.25 0.69 -12.97
N THR A 111 -10.18 -0.19 -12.57
CA THR A 111 -10.33 -1.49 -13.27
C THR A 111 -11.04 -1.40 -14.61
N GLN A 112 -11.85 -0.37 -14.83
CA GLN A 112 -12.59 -0.16 -16.09
C GLN A 112 -11.77 0.54 -17.18
N ARG A 113 -10.52 0.95 -16.92
CA ARG A 113 -9.68 1.72 -17.86
C ARG A 113 -8.76 0.85 -18.72
N LYS A 114 -9.11 -0.42 -18.94
CA LYS A 114 -8.37 -1.31 -19.86
C LYS A 114 -8.69 -0.99 -21.31
#